data_AF-A0A5K0WP94-F1
#
_entry.id   AF-A0A5K0WP94-F1
#
_cell.length_a   1.000
_cell.length_b   1.000
_cell.length_c   1.000
_cell.angle_alpha   90.00
_cell.angle_beta   90.00
_cell.angle_gamma   90.00
#
_symmetry.space_group_name_H-M   'P 1'
#
loop_
_entity.id
_entity.type
_entity.pdbx_description
1 polymer ?
#
loop_
_entity_poly.entity_id
_entity_poly.type
_entity_poly.pdbx_seq_one_letter_code
_entity_poly.pdbx_strand_id
1 'polypeptide(L)' 'MEEGIEGVAAGEAVADPIARSTKAADDLYAFRDTYFPSDPVEKISALHQQANIALRILDDAFPL' A
#
# COMPACT_ATOMS: atom_id res chain seq x y z
N MET A 1 29.67 16.77 14.18
CA MET A 1 29.31 16.99 12.77
C MET A 1 28.65 15.70 12.35
N GLU A 2 27.31 15.62 12.48
CA GLU A 2 26.55 14.49 11.95
C GLU A 2 26.56 14.62 10.44
N GLU A 3 27.41 13.85 9.78
CA GLU A 3 27.38 13.75 8.33
C GLU A 3 26.13 12.98 7.93
N GLY A 4 25.26 13.69 7.22
CA GLY A 4 24.13 13.10 6.53
C GLY A 4 24.64 12.08 5.51
N ILE A 5 24.15 10.86 5.64
CA ILE A 5 24.22 9.87 4.55
C ILE A 5 23.14 10.23 3.52
N GLU A 6 23.45 11.21 2.68
CA GLU A 6 22.93 11.25 1.31
C GLU A 6 23.67 10.19 0.47
N GLY A 7 22.90 9.35 -0.21
CA GLY A 7 23.36 8.26 -1.06
C GLY A 7 22.78 6.94 -0.57
N VAL A 8 21.91 6.29 -1.32
CA VAL A 8 22.25 5.73 -2.63
C VAL A 8 21.11 5.90 -3.63
N ALA A 9 21.41 6.64 -4.69
CA ALA A 9 20.71 6.60 -5.96
C ALA A 9 20.90 5.22 -6.62
N ALA A 10 20.13 4.24 -6.17
CA ALA A 10 19.90 2.95 -6.83
C ALA A 10 18.39 2.71 -7.06
N GLY A 11 17.60 3.80 -7.02
CA GLY A 11 16.22 3.75 -6.56
C GLY A 11 15.15 4.23 -7.53
N GLU A 12 15.31 4.12 -8.85
CA GLU A 12 14.24 4.58 -9.77
C GLU A 12 13.36 3.45 -10.31
N ALA A 13 13.91 2.27 -10.61
CA ALA A 13 13.11 1.16 -11.14
C ALA A 13 12.54 0.22 -10.06
N VAL A 14 13.22 0.09 -8.91
CA VAL A 14 12.80 -0.79 -7.79
C VAL A 14 11.98 -0.01 -6.75
N ALA A 15 12.19 1.31 -6.65
CA ALA A 15 11.38 2.14 -5.77
C ALA A 15 9.96 2.32 -6.30
N ASP A 16 9.74 2.32 -7.62
CA ASP A 16 8.39 2.52 -8.16
C ASP A 16 7.44 1.34 -7.82
N PRO A 17 7.81 0.06 -8.02
CA PRO A 17 7.01 -1.08 -7.54
C PRO A 17 6.85 -1.10 -6.01
N ILE A 18 7.94 -0.95 -5.25
CA ILE A 18 7.89 -0.97 -3.77
C ILE A 18 7.03 0.18 -3.22
N ALA A 19 7.19 1.39 -3.74
CA ALA A 19 6.44 2.56 -3.29
C ALA A 19 4.95 2.43 -3.65
N ARG A 20 4.62 1.89 -4.83
CA ARG A 20 3.23 1.60 -5.21
C ARG A 20 2.59 0.56 -4.29
N SER A 21 3.28 -0.54 -4.00
CA SER A 21 2.78 -1.55 -3.06
C SER A 21 2.65 -1.02 -1.62
N THR A 22 3.62 -0.21 -1.16
CA THR A 22 3.58 0.44 0.15
C THR A 22 2.38 1.37 0.26
N LYS A 23 2.19 2.24 -0.74
CA LYS A 23 1.04 3.15 -0.78
C LYS A 23 -0.29 2.40 -0.80
N ALA A 24 -0.40 1.30 -1.55
CA ALA A 24 -1.63 0.51 -1.57
C ALA A 24 -1.96 -0.13 -0.21
N ALA A 25 -0.94 -0.55 0.54
CA ALA A 25 -1.11 -1.03 1.91
C ALA A 25 -1.52 0.10 2.87
N ASP A 26 -0.89 1.27 2.77
CA ASP A 26 -1.24 2.45 3.57
C ASP A 26 -2.69 2.88 3.32
N ASP A 27 -3.12 2.93 2.05
CA ASP A 27 -4.49 3.29 1.67
C ASP A 27 -5.51 2.29 2.23
N LEU A 28 -5.20 0.98 2.21
CA LEU A 28 -6.03 -0.07 2.84
C LEU A 28 -6.15 0.13 4.36
N TYR A 29 -5.03 0.39 5.05
CA TYR A 29 -5.04 0.58 6.50
C TYR A 29 -5.74 1.88 6.90
N ALA A 30 -5.52 2.96 6.17
CA ALA A 30 -6.27 4.20 6.34
C ALA A 30 -7.77 3.95 6.17
N PHE A 31 -8.18 3.25 5.09
CA PHE A 31 -9.59 2.91 4.87
C PHE A 31 -10.18 2.09 6.02
N ARG A 32 -9.46 1.08 6.53
CA ARG A 32 -9.88 0.28 7.70
C ARG A 32 -10.16 1.13 8.93
N ASP A 33 -9.30 2.12 9.16
CA ASP A 33 -9.27 2.94 10.36
C ASP A 33 -10.18 4.17 10.27
N THR A 34 -10.66 4.54 9.07
CA THR A 34 -11.54 5.70 8.86
C THR A 34 -12.91 5.37 8.30
N TYR A 35 -13.13 4.17 7.75
CA TYR A 35 -14.44 3.76 7.21
C TYR A 35 -15.29 3.04 8.26
N PHE A 36 -16.38 3.69 8.69
CA PHE A 36 -17.32 3.17 9.70
C PHE A 36 -18.77 3.33 9.23
N PRO A 37 -19.23 2.53 8.25
CA PRO A 37 -20.62 2.55 7.82
C PRO A 37 -21.54 2.03 8.93
N SER A 38 -22.84 2.30 8.81
CA SER A 38 -23.85 1.81 9.77
C SER A 38 -24.08 0.31 9.65
N ASP A 39 -23.90 -0.26 8.45
CA ASP A 39 -23.99 -1.69 8.21
C ASP A 39 -22.59 -2.34 8.31
N PRO A 40 -22.35 -3.27 9.26
CA PRO A 40 -21.08 -3.97 9.35
C PRO A 40 -20.76 -4.84 8.13
N VAL A 41 -21.78 -5.34 7.41
CA VAL A 41 -21.58 -6.13 6.18
C VAL A 41 -20.95 -5.25 5.09
N GLU A 42 -21.41 -4.01 4.98
CA GLU A 42 -20.85 -3.03 4.05
C GLU A 42 -19.36 -2.77 4.34
N LYS A 43 -19.00 -2.65 5.62
CA LYS A 43 -17.58 -2.49 6.03
C LYS A 43 -16.74 -3.68 5.58
N ILE A 44 -17.23 -4.90 5.79
CA ILE A 44 -16.52 -6.14 5.42
C ILE A 44 -16.34 -6.23 3.90
N SER A 45 -17.42 -6.00 3.13
CA SER A 45 -17.36 -6.04 1.67
C SER A 45 -16.39 -5.00 1.11
N ALA A 46 -16.41 -3.77 1.64
CA ALA A 46 -15.51 -2.72 1.20
C ALA A 46 -14.04 -3.01 1.57
N LEU A 47 -13.79 -3.54 2.77
CA LEU A 47 -12.44 -3.96 3.18
C LEU A 47 -11.89 -5.09 2.32
N HIS A 48 -12.72 -6.09 1.99
CA HIS A 48 -12.31 -7.16 1.08
C HIS A 48 -11.96 -6.61 -0.30
N GLN A 49 -12.74 -5.66 -0.82
CA GLN A 49 -12.46 -5.04 -2.10
C GLN A 49 -11.12 -4.27 -2.08
N GLN A 50 -10.87 -3.47 -1.05
CA GLN A 50 -9.61 -2.72 -0.91
C GLN A 50 -8.40 -3.66 -0.73
N ALA A 51 -8.56 -4.74 0.03
CA ALA A 51 -7.50 -5.74 0.20
C ALA A 51 -7.15 -6.41 -1.13
N ASN A 52 -8.15 -6.78 -1.93
CA ASN A 52 -7.93 -7.35 -3.27
C ASN A 52 -7.20 -6.37 -4.21
N ILE A 53 -7.49 -5.07 -4.13
CA ILE A 53 -6.78 -4.05 -4.91
C ILE A 53 -5.31 -3.97 -4.48
N ALA A 54 -5.04 -3.90 -3.17
CA ALA A 54 -3.68 -3.83 -2.66
C ALA A 54 -2.85 -5.07 -3.00
N LEU A 55 -3.45 -6.26 -2.88
CA LEU A 55 -2.81 -7.53 -3.27
C LEU A 55 -2.51 -7.57 -4.77
N ARG A 56 -3.45 -7.14 -5.61
CA ARG A 56 -3.22 -7.10 -7.06
C ARG A 56 -2.07 -6.17 -7.43
N ILE A 57 -1.97 -5.00 -6.78
CA ILE A 57 -0.85 -4.07 -6.99
C ILE A 57 0.48 -4.71 -6.55
N LEU A 58 0.48 -5.49 -5.46
CA LEU A 58 1.65 -6.23 -5.01
C LEU A 58 2.04 -7.34 -6.01
N ASP A 59 1.08 -8.13 -6.47
CA ASP A 59 1.30 -9.22 -7.42
C ASP A 59 1.82 -8.68 -8.77
N ASP A 60 1.24 -7.58 -9.26
CA ASP A 60 1.67 -6.90 -10.49
C ASP A 60 3.08 -6.31 -10.35
N ALA A 61 3.46 -5.88 -9.13
CA ALA A 61 4.77 -5.32 -8.82
C ALA A 61 5.86 -6.41 -8.67
N PHE A 62 5.50 -7.61 -8.22
CA PHE A 62 6.41 -8.73 -7.94
C PHE A 62 5.85 -10.05 -8.48
N PRO A 63 5.82 -10.23 -9.81
CA PRO A 63 5.35 -11.47 -10.41
C PRO A 63 6.28 -12.63 -10.01
N LEU A 64 5.68 -13.72 -9.53
CA LEU A 64 6.36 -14.97 -9.15
C LEU A 64 6.85 -15.77 -10.36
#